data_AF-F7XM33-F1
#
_entry.id   AF-F7XM33-F1
#
_cell.length_a   1.000
_cell.length_b   1.000
_cell.length_c   1.000
_cell.angle_alpha   90.00
_cell.angle_beta   90.00
_cell.angle_gamma   90.00
#
_symmetry.space_group_name_H-M   'P 1'
#
loop_
_entity.id
_entity.type
_entity.pdbx_description
1 polymer ?
#
loop_
_entity_poly.entity_id
_entity_poly.type
_entity_poly.pdbx_seq_one_letter_code
_entity_poly.pdbx_strand_id
1 'polypeptide(L)'
;MPAETHLIKIKDTANLSQIEGVIRILAETGARVDIVANRNIIATFNSVHADRLRNNPHVQLVGAVNFRGRKVKRIVKKTSGIN
;
A
#
# COMPACT_ATOMS: atom_id res chain seq x y z
N MET A 1 -8.82 -17.66 -6.89
CA MET A 1 -7.77 -17.58 -5.85
C MET A 1 -8.15 -16.49 -4.84
N PRO A 2 -7.79 -16.62 -3.56
CA PRO A 2 -8.21 -15.70 -2.53
C PRO A 2 -7.54 -14.33 -2.69
N ALA A 3 -8.32 -13.26 -2.53
CA ALA A 3 -7.79 -11.91 -2.44
C ALA A 3 -7.24 -11.69 -1.03
N GLU A 4 -6.04 -11.12 -0.94
CA GLU A 4 -5.32 -10.84 0.30
C GLU A 4 -4.94 -9.38 0.37
N THR A 5 -5.07 -8.78 1.55
CA THR A 5 -4.61 -7.41 1.79
C THR A 5 -3.11 -7.42 2.04
N HIS A 6 -2.40 -6.54 1.35
CA HIS A 6 -0.95 -6.41 1.43
C HIS A 6 -0.56 -4.97 1.81
N LEU A 7 0.49 -4.86 2.62
CA LEU A 7 1.25 -3.65 2.79
C LEU A 7 2.40 -3.64 1.79
N ILE A 8 2.44 -2.61 0.96
CA ILE A 8 3.46 -2.37 -0.05
C ILE A 8 4.24 -1.14 0.41
N LYS A 9 5.53 -1.31 0.67
CA LYS A 9 6.44 -0.20 1.01
C LYS A 9 7.28 0.13 -0.21
N ILE A 10 7.26 1.39 -0.61
CA ILE A 10 8.07 1.94 -1.69
C ILE A 10 9.39 2.45 -1.10
N LYS A 11 10.50 2.25 -1.83
CA LYS A 11 11.83 2.74 -1.43
C LYS A 11 11.84 4.25 -1.27
N ASP A 12 12.64 4.77 -0.34
CA ASP A 12 12.77 6.21 -0.07
C ASP A 12 13.44 6.99 -1.21
N THR A 13 14.13 6.29 -2.11
CA THR A 13 14.74 6.88 -3.31
C THR A 13 13.74 7.07 -4.45
N ALA A 14 12.53 6.51 -4.36
CA ALA A 14 11.56 6.59 -5.44
C ALA A 14 10.99 8.00 -5.58
N ASN A 15 10.81 8.47 -6.81
CA ASN A 15 10.13 9.73 -7.10
C ASN A 15 8.61 9.52 -7.31
N LEU A 16 7.87 10.61 -7.48
CA LEU A 16 6.41 10.56 -7.61
C LEU A 16 5.96 9.72 -8.82
N SER A 17 6.60 9.89 -9.98
CA SER A 17 6.28 9.13 -11.19
C SER A 17 6.49 7.62 -11.01
N GLN A 18 7.51 7.21 -10.25
CA GLN A 18 7.75 5.81 -9.91
C GLN A 18 6.68 5.26 -8.95
N ILE A 19 6.22 6.07 -7.99
CA ILE A 19 5.10 5.71 -7.10
C ILE A 19 3.82 5.51 -7.92
N GLU A 20 3.52 6.44 -8.84
CA GLU A 20 2.38 6.32 -9.75
C GLU A 20 2.49 5.07 -10.63
N GLY A 21 3.69 4.72 -11.08
CA GLY A 21 3.94 3.46 -11.80
C GLY A 21 3.56 2.22 -10.98
N VAL A 22 3.89 2.19 -9.69
CA VAL A 22 3.48 1.10 -8.78
C VAL A 22 1.96 1.07 -8.60
N ILE A 23 1.32 2.23 -8.46
CA ILE A 23 -0.15 2.34 -8.37
C ILE A 23 -0.82 1.87 -9.66
N ARG A 24 -0.23 2.14 -10.82
CA ARG A 24 -0.73 1.67 -12.11
C ARG A 24 -0.70 0.14 -12.20
N ILE A 25 0.38 -0.50 -11.76
CA ILE A 25 0.47 -1.97 -11.70
C ILE A 25 -0.65 -2.53 -10.83
N LEU A 26 -0.93 -1.89 -9.68
CA LEU A 26 -2.06 -2.29 -8.83
C LEU A 26 -3.40 -2.17 -9.57
N ALA A 27 -3.65 -1.04 -10.24
CA ALA A 27 -4.86 -0.82 -11.02
C ALA A 27 -5.04 -1.88 -12.14
N GLU A 28 -3.98 -2.21 -12.87
CA GLU A 28 -3.98 -3.26 -13.91
C GLU A 28 -4.35 -4.64 -13.37
N THR A 29 -4.02 -4.92 -12.12
CA THR A 29 -4.33 -6.22 -11.47
C THR A 29 -5.74 -6.27 -10.87
N GLY A 30 -6.53 -5.20 -11.02
CA GLY A 30 -7.84 -5.08 -10.38
C GLY A 30 -7.74 -4.93 -8.85
N ALA A 31 -6.59 -4.48 -8.35
CA ALA A 31 -6.38 -4.30 -6.91
C ALA A 31 -7.29 -3.19 -6.38
N ARG A 32 -7.87 -3.43 -5.20
CA ARG A 32 -8.53 -2.38 -4.42
C ARG A 32 -7.48 -1.69 -3.56
N VAL A 33 -7.20 -0.42 -3.82
CA VAL A 33 -6.30 0.39 -2.98
C VAL A 33 -7.12 1.01 -1.85
N ASP A 34 -6.77 0.70 -0.61
CA ASP A 34 -7.49 1.18 0.57
C ASP A 34 -6.83 2.43 1.15
N ILE A 35 -5.50 2.49 1.20
CA ILE A 35 -4.74 3.62 1.77
C ILE A 35 -3.46 3.86 0.96
N VAL A 36 -3.17 5.13 0.67
CA VAL A 36 -1.85 5.59 0.21
C VAL A 36 -1.37 6.66 1.20
N ALA A 37 -0.29 6.37 1.93
CA ALA A 37 0.27 7.27 2.94
C ALA A 37 1.79 7.32 2.84
N ASN A 38 2.32 8.49 2.47
CA ASN A 38 3.73 8.71 2.16
C ASN A 38 4.22 7.74 1.07
N ARG A 39 4.88 6.65 1.49
CA ARG A 39 5.45 5.60 0.64
C ARG A 39 4.90 4.21 0.97
N ASN A 40 3.82 4.16 1.75
CA ASN A 40 3.15 2.93 2.14
C ASN A 40 1.80 2.88 1.43
N ILE A 41 1.54 1.77 0.75
CA ILE A 41 0.28 1.49 0.08
C ILE A 41 -0.32 0.25 0.71
N ILE A 42 -1.59 0.33 1.09
CA ILE A 42 -2.38 -0.84 1.50
C ILE A 42 -3.33 -1.14 0.35
N ALA A 43 -3.21 -2.34 -0.20
CA ALA A 43 -4.06 -2.78 -1.30
C ALA A 43 -4.45 -4.24 -1.13
N THR A 44 -5.68 -4.55 -1.54
CA THR A 44 -6.22 -5.90 -1.55
C THR A 44 -6.27 -6.42 -2.98
N PHE A 45 -5.56 -7.51 -3.25
CA PHE A 45 -5.46 -8.12 -4.58
C PHE A 45 -5.12 -9.61 -4.46
N ASN A 46 -5.19 -10.33 -5.58
CA ASN A 46 -4.87 -11.74 -5.64
C ASN A 46 -3.36 -11.97 -5.46
N SER A 47 -2.98 -12.85 -4.53
CA SER A 47 -1.57 -13.07 -4.12
C SER A 47 -0.65 -13.50 -5.27
N VAL A 48 -1.18 -14.02 -6.39
CA VAL A 48 -0.39 -14.30 -7.61
C VAL A 48 0.28 -13.06 -8.20
N HIS A 49 -0.28 -11.87 -7.97
CA HIS A 49 0.30 -10.62 -8.46
C HIS A 49 1.31 -10.01 -7.49
N ALA A 50 1.50 -10.59 -6.30
CA ALA A 50 2.41 -10.06 -5.29
C ALA A 50 3.87 -10.10 -5.77
N ASP A 51 4.25 -11.15 -6.51
CA ASP A 51 5.61 -11.28 -7.04
C ASP A 51 5.92 -10.21 -8.10
N ARG A 52 4.93 -9.79 -8.89
CA ARG A 52 5.10 -8.67 -9.84
C ARG A 52 5.46 -7.36 -9.12
N LEU A 53 4.91 -7.15 -7.93
CA LEU A 53 5.22 -5.98 -7.09
C LEU A 53 6.55 -6.15 -6.35
N ARG A 54 6.87 -7.35 -5.85
CA ARG A 54 8.17 -7.64 -5.21
C ARG A 54 9.34 -7.45 -6.16
N ASN A 55 9.16 -7.80 -7.42
CA ASN A 55 10.18 -7.68 -8.45
C ASN A 55 10.32 -6.24 -8.98
N ASN A 56 9.45 -5.31 -8.57
CA ASN A 56 9.57 -3.92 -9.00
C ASN A 56 10.77 -3.25 -8.30
N PRO A 57 11.69 -2.60 -9.04
CA PRO A 57 12.92 -2.02 -8.48
C PRO A 57 12.67 -0.89 -7.48
N HIS A 58 11.50 -0.26 -7.50
CA HIS A 58 11.12 0.84 -6.62
C HIS A 58 10.37 0.37 -5.36
N VAL A 59 9.99 -0.91 -5.29
CA VAL A 59 9.34 -1.50 -4.13
C VAL A 59 10.41 -2.05 -3.18
N GLN A 60 10.27 -1.71 -1.89
CA GLN A 60 11.14 -2.21 -0.83
C GLN A 60 10.59 -3.51 -0.23
N LEU A 61 9.26 -3.59 -0.06
CA LEU A 61 8.62 -4.72 0.61
C LEU A 61 7.18 -4.89 0.14
N VAL A 62 6.74 -6.15 0.04
CA VAL A 62 5.33 -6.54 -0.12
C VAL A 62 5.04 -7.65 0.89
N GLY A 63 4.22 -7.35 1.89
CA GLY A 63 3.86 -8.29 2.95
C GLY A 63 2.34 -8.39 3.09
N ALA A 64 1.82 -9.62 3.18
CA ALA A 64 0.43 -9.84 3.52
C ALA A 64 0.16 -9.29 4.94
N VAL A 65 -0.97 -8.59 5.10
CA VAL A 65 -1.37 -7.99 6.36
C VAL A 65 -2.82 -8.34 6.65
N ASN A 66 -3.07 -8.87 7.84
CA ASN A 66 -4.42 -9.15 8.29
C ASN A 66 -4.92 -8.02 9.20
N PHE A 67 -5.77 -7.15 8.65
CA PHE A 67 -6.41 -6.07 9.44
C PHE A 67 -7.64 -6.56 10.23
N ARG A 68 -8.16 -7.77 9.97
CA ARG A 68 -9.25 -8.36 10.77
C ARG A 68 -8.74 -8.72 12.16
N GLY A 69 -8.87 -7.79 13.10
CA GLY A 69 -8.64 -8.01 14.54
C GLY A 69 -7.83 -6.91 15.23
N ARG A 70 -7.06 -6.11 14.49
CA ARG A 70 -6.40 -4.93 15.07
C ARG A 70 -7.33 -3.73 14.94
N LYS A 71 -7.90 -3.28 16.06
CA LYS A 71 -8.44 -1.91 16.17
C LYS A 71 -7.31 -0.94 15.85
N VAL A 72 -7.16 -0.55 14.58
CA VAL A 72 -6.31 0.58 14.21
C VAL A 72 -6.94 1.77 14.91
N LYS A 73 -6.34 2.25 16.00
CA LYS A 73 -6.76 3.50 16.64
C LYS A 73 -6.69 4.55 15.54
N ARG A 74 -7.84 5.05 15.10
CA ARG A 74 -7.95 6.15 14.15
C ARG A 74 -7.21 7.33 14.79
N ILE A 75 -5.97 7.57 14.38
CA ILE A 75 -5.22 8.75 14.81
C ILE A 75 -5.82 9.93 14.04
N VAL A 76 -6.92 10.47 14.57
CA VAL A 76 -7.41 11.77 14.15
C VAL A 76 -6.47 12.77 14.82
N LYS A 77 -5.54 13.34 14.05
CA LYS A 77 -4.71 14.44 14.52
C LYS A 77 -5.67 15.59 14.85
N LYS A 78 -6.02 15.78 16.12
CA LYS A 78 -6.69 17.00 16.58
C LYS A 78 -5.70 18.12 16.33
N THR A 79 -5.95 18.94 15.31
CA THR A 79 -5.42 20.30 15.26
C THR A 79 -6.04 21.02 16.45
N SER A 80 -5.34 21.05 17.58
CA SER A 80 -5.63 21.97 18.66
C SER A 80 -5.38 23.37 18.12
N GLY A 81 -6.44 24.05 17.70
CA GLY A 81 -6.40 25.47 17.43
C GLY A 81 -6.02 26.20 18.71
N ILE A 82 -4.98 27.02 18.63
CA ILE A 82 -4.67 28.06 19.60
C ILE A 82 -5.65 29.18 19.29
N ASN A 83 -6.59 29.43 20.20
CA ASN A 83 -7.27 30.71 20.41
C ASN A 83 -7.84 30.71 21.82
#